data_AF-A0A2V9XPS0-F1
#
_entry.id   AF-A0A2V9XPS0-F1
#
_cell.length_a   1.000
_cell.length_b   1.000
_cell.length_c   1.000
_cell.angle_alpha   90.00
_cell.angle_beta   90.00
_cell.angle_gamma   90.00
#
_symmetry.space_group_name_H-M   'P 1'
#
loop_
_entity.id
_entity.type
_entity.pdbx_description
1 polymer ?
#
loop_
_entity_poly.entity_id
_entity_poly.type
_entity_poly.pdbx_seq_one_letter_code
_entity_poly.pdbx_strand_id
1 'polypeptide(L)'
;MIPTSIMQVPQEEPVTPIQDLINDAMKHRAELVETRIDLSSRDINNRAVKNSMLPTLDAFAYYGGSGVGGDLNSQCTFQGNACSPPPIFHGATSVSYGGTLNQMVNGTAPDKGIGLSLNIPIRNRLAQSNQVRAQLEYRQAQVRQHQLENQVRIEVRNAQFDVKQNRTAVQAAQSAVDLARQTLDADQQKLKVGLTTQVTILQDAATLTTGESNLVSAKAAYEKSRLELDRATGLLLEHAGIDIADATRGQVTHLPNVPYVAPRPDVQPDAQPSAPSASIQPGQSGGQ
;
A
#
# COMPACT_ATOMS: atom_id res chain seq x y z
N MET A 1 15.96 -26.27 -32.59
CA MET A 1 15.30 -26.86 -31.40
C MET A 1 14.72 -25.70 -30.60
N ILE A 2 13.41 -25.50 -30.63
CA ILE A 2 12.74 -24.47 -29.81
C ILE A 2 12.35 -25.18 -28.52
N PRO A 3 13.01 -24.92 -27.37
CA PRO A 3 12.64 -25.54 -26.11
C PRO A 3 11.48 -24.73 -25.53
N THR A 4 10.25 -25.21 -25.70
CA THR A 4 9.08 -24.68 -25.00
C THR A 4 9.02 -25.28 -23.61
N SER A 5 9.04 -24.44 -22.56
CA SER A 5 8.74 -24.86 -21.19
C SER A 5 7.44 -25.65 -21.17
N ILE A 6 7.46 -26.86 -20.60
CA ILE A 6 6.29 -27.73 -20.55
C ILE A 6 5.34 -27.25 -19.46
N MET A 7 4.29 -26.54 -19.87
CA MET A 7 3.17 -26.17 -19.01
C MET A 7 2.31 -27.43 -18.77
N GLN A 8 2.38 -27.96 -17.55
CA GLN A 8 1.61 -29.12 -17.13
C GLN A 8 0.30 -28.64 -16.49
N VAL A 9 -0.82 -28.87 -17.19
CA VAL A 9 -2.15 -28.63 -16.63
C VAL A 9 -2.44 -29.74 -15.62
N PRO A 10 -2.74 -29.42 -14.34
CA PRO A 10 -3.09 -30.43 -13.33
C PRO A 10 -4.31 -31.26 -13.76
N GLN A 11 -4.26 -32.58 -13.57
CA GLN A 11 -5.36 -33.46 -13.96
C GLN A 11 -6.61 -33.28 -13.07
N GLU A 12 -6.41 -32.95 -11.79
CA GLU A 12 -7.48 -32.65 -10.84
C GLU A 12 -7.17 -31.36 -10.10
N GLU A 13 -8.09 -30.39 -10.19
CA GLU A 13 -8.05 -29.15 -9.43
C GLU A 13 -9.19 -29.23 -8.42
N PRO A 14 -8.92 -29.07 -7.12
CA PRO A 14 -9.96 -29.17 -6.11
C PRO A 14 -11.03 -28.10 -6.39
N VAL A 15 -12.28 -28.53 -6.51
CA VAL A 15 -13.40 -27.62 -6.73
C VAL A 15 -13.63 -26.83 -5.44
N THR A 16 -12.95 -25.70 -5.29
CA THR A 16 -13.20 -24.77 -4.19
C THR A 16 -14.57 -24.11 -4.37
N PRO A 17 -15.46 -24.20 -3.38
CA PRO A 17 -16.74 -23.51 -3.43
C PRO A 17 -16.53 -22.01 -3.65
N ILE A 18 -17.39 -21.41 -4.50
CA ILE A 18 -17.31 -19.98 -4.82
C ILE A 18 -17.39 -19.09 -3.57
N GLN A 19 -18.08 -19.58 -2.53
CA GLN A 19 -18.26 -18.85 -1.29
C GLN A 19 -16.95 -18.73 -0.50
N ASP A 20 -16.09 -19.74 -0.54
CA ASP A 20 -14.81 -19.74 0.15
C ASP A 20 -13.84 -18.78 -0.56
N LEU A 21 -13.80 -18.82 -1.90
CA LEU A 21 -13.02 -17.87 -2.71
C LEU A 21 -13.43 -16.41 -2.45
N ILE A 22 -14.73 -16.15 -2.30
CA ILE A 22 -15.23 -14.82 -1.93
C ILE A 22 -14.78 -14.46 -0.51
N ASN A 23 -14.85 -15.38 0.45
CA ASN A 23 -14.42 -15.11 1.82
C ASN A 23 -12.92 -14.79 1.90
N ASP A 24 -12.10 -15.49 1.10
CA ASP A 24 -10.67 -15.21 1.00
C ASP A 24 -10.40 -13.85 0.37
N ALA A 25 -11.11 -13.51 -0.72
CA ALA A 25 -11.05 -12.19 -1.33
C ALA A 25 -11.40 -11.07 -0.34
N MET A 26 -12.41 -11.27 0.49
CA MET A 26 -12.85 -10.29 1.50
C MET A 26 -11.82 -10.07 2.62
N LYS A 27 -10.91 -11.03 2.85
CA LYS A 27 -9.86 -10.96 3.87
C LYS A 27 -8.54 -10.40 3.34
N HIS A 28 -8.12 -10.84 2.16
CA HIS A 28 -6.75 -10.62 1.67
C HIS A 28 -6.63 -9.46 0.65
N ARG A 29 -7.73 -8.98 0.04
CA ARG A 29 -7.63 -7.88 -0.94
C ARG A 29 -7.20 -6.56 -0.31
N ALA A 30 -6.18 -5.94 -0.91
CA ALA A 30 -5.61 -4.67 -0.46
C ALA A 30 -6.60 -3.49 -0.51
N GLU A 31 -7.42 -3.37 -1.56
CA GLU A 31 -8.39 -2.26 -1.67
C GLU A 31 -9.48 -2.27 -0.57
N LEU A 32 -9.80 -3.45 -0.02
CA LEU A 32 -10.74 -3.57 1.11
C LEU A 32 -10.09 -3.14 2.42
N VAL A 33 -8.78 -3.41 2.59
CA VAL A 33 -8.00 -2.92 3.72
C VAL A 33 -7.89 -1.39 3.66
N GLU A 34 -7.59 -0.82 2.49
CA GLU A 34 -7.54 0.62 2.28
C GLU A 34 -8.89 1.28 2.63
N THR A 35 -9.99 0.75 2.11
CA THR A 35 -11.33 1.28 2.38
C THR A 35 -11.68 1.19 3.87
N ARG A 36 -11.25 0.13 4.57
CA ARG A 36 -11.43 0.00 6.02
C ARG A 36 -10.66 1.07 6.79
N ILE A 37 -9.44 1.42 6.36
CA ILE A 37 -8.63 2.48 6.95
C ILE A 37 -9.26 3.86 6.70
N ASP A 38 -9.77 4.12 5.49
CA ASP A 38 -10.51 5.36 5.18
C ASP A 38 -11.74 5.51 6.08
N LEU A 39 -12.50 4.43 6.28
CA LEU A 39 -13.65 4.43 7.18
C LEU A 39 -13.29 4.67 8.64
N SER A 40 -12.21 4.06 9.13
CA SER A 40 -11.70 4.32 10.47
C SER A 40 -11.28 5.79 10.64
N SER A 41 -10.60 6.35 9.64
CA SER A 41 -10.18 7.76 9.63
C SER A 41 -11.38 8.71 9.66
N ARG A 42 -12.43 8.40 8.89
CA ARG A 42 -13.69 9.17 8.90
C ARG A 42 -14.45 9.05 10.22
N ASP A 43 -14.45 7.87 10.84
CA ASP A 43 -15.04 7.68 12.15
C ASP A 43 -14.30 8.50 13.23
N ILE A 44 -12.96 8.48 13.20
CA ILE A 44 -12.12 9.32 14.07
C ILE A 44 -12.44 10.80 13.84
N ASN A 45 -12.56 11.24 12.60
CA ASN A 45 -12.92 12.62 12.28
C ASN A 45 -14.31 12.99 12.83
N ASN A 46 -15.30 12.10 12.69
CA ASN A 46 -16.64 12.31 13.24
C ASN A 46 -16.60 12.44 14.79
N ARG A 47 -15.80 11.60 15.46
CA ARG A 47 -15.58 11.70 16.91
C ARG A 47 -14.86 12.99 17.29
N ALA A 48 -13.86 13.43 16.52
CA ALA A 48 -13.13 14.68 16.74
C ALA A 48 -14.06 15.90 16.62
N VAL A 49 -14.92 15.94 15.58
CA VAL A 49 -15.92 17.00 15.41
C VAL A 49 -16.92 17.00 16.56
N LYS A 50 -17.37 15.83 17.03
CA LYS A 50 -18.24 15.71 18.21
C LYS A 50 -17.55 16.23 19.48
N ASN A 51 -16.27 15.91 19.68
CA ASN A 51 -15.50 16.37 20.83
C ASN A 51 -15.27 17.89 20.81
N SER A 52 -15.21 18.53 19.65
CA SER A 52 -15.08 19.99 19.55
C SER A 52 -16.28 20.78 20.09
N MET A 53 -17.41 20.09 20.34
CA MET A 53 -18.60 20.68 20.97
C MET A 53 -18.59 20.56 22.49
N LEU A 54 -17.66 19.80 23.05
CA LEU A 54 -17.52 19.62 24.49
C LEU A 54 -16.71 20.78 25.08
N PRO A 55 -16.96 21.15 26.35
CA PRO A 55 -16.12 22.12 27.03
C PRO A 55 -14.70 21.58 27.21
N THR A 56 -13.70 22.45 27.08
CA THR A 56 -12.28 22.11 27.32
C THR A 56 -11.80 22.81 28.59
N LEU A 57 -11.04 22.08 29.40
CA LEU A 57 -10.40 22.61 30.60
C LEU A 57 -8.90 22.43 30.46
N ASP A 58 -8.18 23.54 30.32
CA ASP A 58 -6.74 23.57 30.13
C ASP A 58 -6.06 24.09 31.39
N ALA A 59 -5.02 23.40 31.84
CA ALA A 59 -4.15 23.85 32.91
C ALA A 59 -2.84 24.35 32.32
N PHE A 60 -2.46 25.57 32.66
CA PHE A 60 -1.21 26.15 32.19
C PHE A 60 -0.39 26.67 33.36
N ALA A 61 0.91 26.55 33.23
CA ALA A 61 1.89 27.11 34.15
C ALA A 61 3.01 27.70 33.32
N TYR A 62 3.46 28.89 33.69
CA TYR A 62 4.57 29.55 33.03
C TYR A 62 5.51 30.15 34.06
N TYR A 63 6.78 30.23 33.68
CA TYR A 63 7.85 30.81 34.45
C TYR A 63 8.84 31.43 33.48
N GLY A 64 9.09 32.73 33.61
CA GLY A 64 10.01 33.49 32.77
C GLY A 64 10.64 34.65 33.54
N GLY A 65 11.82 35.08 33.09
CA GLY A 65 12.44 36.32 33.57
C GLY A 65 12.05 37.47 32.64
N SER A 66 11.60 38.58 33.20
CA SER A 66 11.47 39.84 32.46
C SER A 66 12.53 40.83 32.95
N GLY A 67 13.12 41.60 32.02
CA GLY A 67 14.03 42.68 32.33
C GLY A 67 13.50 43.97 31.73
N VAL A 68 13.45 45.05 32.52
CA VAL A 68 13.01 46.36 32.04
C VAL A 68 14.18 47.33 32.14
N GLY A 69 14.61 47.87 31.01
CA GLY A 69 15.71 48.83 30.89
C GLY A 69 15.23 50.21 30.45
N GLY A 70 16.00 51.24 30.79
CA GLY A 70 15.72 52.61 30.36
C GLY A 70 16.02 53.65 31.42
N ASP A 71 15.92 54.91 31.02
CA ASP A 71 16.08 56.07 31.89
C ASP A 71 14.71 56.54 32.39
N LEU A 72 14.60 56.77 33.70
CA LEU A 72 13.43 57.41 34.29
C LEU A 72 13.45 58.88 33.94
N ASN A 73 12.31 59.39 33.47
CA ASN A 73 12.14 60.83 33.29
C ASN A 73 12.18 61.51 34.67
N SER A 74 13.25 62.28 34.93
CA SER A 74 13.45 63.01 36.19
C SER A 74 12.47 64.18 36.38
N GLN A 75 11.71 64.55 35.35
CA GLN A 75 10.62 65.53 35.40
C GLN A 75 9.24 64.87 35.55
N CYS A 76 9.18 63.57 35.84
CA CYS A 76 7.90 62.89 36.05
C CYS A 76 7.22 63.42 37.32
N THR A 77 6.12 64.15 37.12
CA THR A 77 5.25 64.63 38.20
C THR A 77 3.85 64.07 38.03
N PHE A 78 3.32 63.39 39.03
CA PHE A 78 1.92 62.95 39.07
C PHE A 78 1.26 63.58 40.30
N GLN A 79 0.24 64.41 40.06
CA GLN A 79 -0.43 65.21 41.10
C GLN A 79 0.53 66.01 42.01
N GLY A 80 1.55 66.64 41.43
CA GLY A 80 2.50 67.51 42.17
C GLY A 80 3.58 66.76 42.96
N ASN A 81 3.56 65.43 42.99
CA ASN A 81 4.60 64.60 43.59
C ASN A 81 5.51 64.00 42.52
N ALA A 82 6.81 63.91 42.82
CA ALA A 82 7.77 63.19 41.98
C ALA A 82 7.36 61.71 41.89
N CYS A 83 7.39 61.16 40.67
CA CYS A 83 7.12 59.74 40.46
C CYS A 83 8.18 58.91 41.19
N SER A 84 7.78 58.04 42.11
CA SER A 84 8.70 57.10 42.74
C SER A 84 9.20 56.10 41.69
N PRO A 85 10.51 55.80 41.62
CA PRO A 85 11.02 54.74 40.76
C PRO A 85 10.29 53.42 41.08
N PRO A 86 9.84 52.66 40.07
CA PRO A 86 9.30 51.32 40.29
C PRO A 86 10.33 50.44 41.02
N PRO A 87 9.92 49.42 41.80
CA PRO A 87 10.83 48.56 42.58
C PRO A 87 11.98 47.94 41.76
N ILE A 88 11.76 47.78 40.46
CA ILE A 88 12.68 47.22 39.45
C ILE A 88 13.92 48.09 39.22
N PHE A 89 13.88 49.38 39.58
CA PHE A 89 14.99 50.32 39.38
C PHE A 89 15.96 50.35 40.58
N HIS A 90 15.69 49.60 41.66
CA HIS A 90 16.56 49.48 42.86
C HIS A 90 17.11 50.83 43.38
N GLY A 91 16.33 51.91 43.29
CA GLY A 91 16.73 53.26 43.73
C GLY A 91 17.61 54.04 42.74
N ALA A 92 17.90 53.51 41.56
CA ALA A 92 18.59 54.20 40.46
C ALA A 92 17.59 54.93 39.53
N THR A 93 18.06 55.98 38.86
CA THR A 93 17.27 56.71 37.85
C THR A 93 17.43 56.14 36.44
N SER A 94 18.30 55.15 36.24
CA SER A 94 18.53 54.48 34.96
C SER A 94 18.94 53.03 35.14
N VAL A 95 18.47 52.16 34.23
CA VAL A 95 18.88 50.75 34.14
C VAL A 95 19.52 50.55 32.77
N SER A 96 20.82 50.23 32.75
CA SER A 96 21.58 49.99 31.52
C SER A 96 21.25 48.63 30.89
N TYR A 97 21.62 48.43 29.62
CA TYR A 97 21.43 47.16 28.91
C TYR A 97 21.95 45.94 29.69
N GLY A 98 23.14 46.05 30.30
CA GLY A 98 23.70 45.00 31.15
C GLY A 98 22.88 44.75 32.41
N GLY A 99 22.33 45.81 33.01
CA GLY A 99 21.40 45.72 34.14
C GLY A 99 20.09 45.03 33.77
N THR A 100 19.52 45.32 32.60
CA THR A 100 18.32 44.68 32.07
C THR A 100 18.53 43.20 31.78
N LEU A 101 19.67 42.85 31.15
CA LEU A 101 20.03 41.45 30.91
C LEU A 101 20.24 40.70 32.22
N ASN A 102 20.90 41.33 33.19
CA ASN A 102 21.12 40.77 34.52
C ASN A 102 19.80 40.58 35.29
N GLN A 103 18.82 41.48 35.13
CA GLN A 103 17.49 41.34 35.70
C GLN A 103 16.71 40.17 35.09
N MET A 104 16.88 39.95 33.79
CA MET A 104 16.29 38.81 33.07
C MET A 104 16.91 37.48 33.52
N VAL A 105 18.23 37.44 33.72
CA VAL A 105 18.99 36.21 34.07
C VAL A 105 18.94 35.89 35.57
N ASN A 106 19.00 36.90 36.45
CA ASN A 106 18.95 36.70 37.91
C ASN A 106 17.53 36.54 38.46
N GLY A 107 16.49 36.64 37.62
CA GLY A 107 15.11 36.44 38.03
C GLY A 107 14.62 37.44 39.08
N THR A 108 15.18 38.66 39.12
CA THR A 108 14.77 39.73 40.04
C THR A 108 13.40 40.31 39.72
N ALA A 109 12.87 40.07 38.50
CA ALA A 109 11.47 40.30 38.13
C ALA A 109 10.90 39.02 37.47
N PRO A 110 10.60 37.97 38.26
CA PRO A 110 10.14 36.70 37.74
C PRO A 110 8.65 36.81 37.37
N ASP A 111 8.34 36.56 36.11
CA ASP A 111 6.97 36.40 35.63
C ASP A 111 6.59 34.92 35.75
N LYS A 112 5.72 34.60 36.72
CA LYS A 112 5.32 33.23 37.02
C LYS A 112 3.84 33.18 37.36
N GLY A 113 3.16 32.20 36.80
CA GLY A 113 1.72 32.04 37.00
C GLY A 113 1.29 30.60 36.77
N ILE A 114 0.24 30.20 37.49
CA ILE A 114 -0.49 28.96 37.27
C ILE A 114 -1.95 29.36 37.07
N GLY A 115 -2.61 28.82 36.06
CA GLY A 115 -3.99 29.12 35.74
C GLY A 115 -4.73 27.91 35.20
N LEU A 116 -6.05 27.95 35.36
CA LEU A 116 -6.99 27.05 34.70
C LEU A 116 -7.84 27.87 33.73
N SER A 117 -7.97 27.41 32.49
CA SER A 117 -8.79 28.02 31.45
C SER A 117 -9.91 27.06 31.08
N LEU A 118 -11.15 27.43 31.39
CA LEU A 118 -12.34 26.68 30.99
C LEU A 118 -13.00 27.36 29.79
N ASN A 119 -13.04 26.68 28.65
CA ASN A 119 -13.71 27.16 27.45
C ASN A 119 -14.96 26.34 27.17
N ILE A 120 -16.13 27.00 27.20
CA ILE A 120 -17.43 26.37 26.95
C ILE A 120 -18.04 26.98 25.68
N PRO A 121 -17.99 26.29 24.53
CA PRO A 121 -18.58 26.81 23.30
C PRO A 121 -20.11 26.78 23.38
N ILE A 122 -20.75 27.95 23.45
CA ILE A 122 -22.22 28.06 23.50
C ILE A 122 -22.77 28.12 22.06
N ARG A 123 -23.69 27.21 21.74
CA ARG A 123 -24.56 27.27 20.54
C ARG A 123 -23.79 27.38 19.21
N ASN A 124 -22.76 26.55 19.04
CA ASN A 124 -21.92 26.50 17.84
C ASN A 124 -22.65 25.81 16.66
N ARG A 125 -23.40 26.59 15.86
CA ARG A 125 -24.11 26.11 14.66
C ARG A 125 -23.16 25.58 13.57
N LEU A 126 -21.96 26.17 13.47
CA LEU A 126 -20.95 25.72 12.51
C LEU A 126 -20.50 24.30 12.86
N ALA A 127 -20.22 24.02 14.14
CA ALA A 127 -19.87 22.68 14.58
C ALA A 127 -21.00 21.67 14.30
N GLN A 128 -22.26 22.04 14.51
CA GLN A 128 -23.41 21.17 14.20
C GLN A 128 -23.48 20.82 12.71
N SER A 129 -23.28 21.80 11.83
CA SER A 129 -23.20 21.58 10.39
C SER A 129 -22.04 20.65 10.02
N ASN A 130 -20.87 20.87 10.62
CA ASN A 130 -19.69 20.03 10.41
C ASN A 130 -19.93 18.58 10.87
N GLN A 131 -20.66 18.36 11.97
CA GLN A 131 -21.00 17.02 12.43
C GLN A 131 -21.92 16.30 11.45
N VAL A 132 -22.98 16.98 10.97
CA VAL A 132 -23.89 16.40 9.97
C VAL A 132 -23.13 16.07 8.70
N ARG A 133 -22.25 16.97 8.25
CA ARG A 133 -21.40 16.74 7.08
C ARG A 133 -20.49 15.53 7.27
N ALA A 134 -19.75 15.46 8.39
CA ALA A 134 -18.87 14.33 8.69
C ALA A 134 -19.64 13.00 8.75
N GLN A 135 -20.86 13.01 9.29
CA GLN A 135 -21.72 11.82 9.32
C GLN A 135 -22.18 11.40 7.91
N LEU A 136 -22.54 12.34 7.04
CA LEU A 136 -22.87 12.06 5.65
C LEU A 136 -21.66 11.53 4.88
N GLU A 137 -20.49 12.12 5.07
CA GLU A 137 -19.22 11.67 4.47
C GLU A 137 -18.84 10.25 4.92
N TYR A 138 -19.08 9.90 6.20
CA TYR A 138 -18.91 8.55 6.73
C TYR A 138 -19.89 7.57 6.07
N ARG A 139 -21.19 7.90 6.02
CA ARG A 139 -22.20 7.04 5.37
C ARG A 139 -21.92 6.83 3.88
N GLN A 140 -21.49 7.87 3.19
CA GLN A 140 -21.12 7.78 1.78
C GLN A 140 -19.92 6.84 1.58
N ALA A 141 -18.94 6.88 2.48
CA ALA A 141 -17.82 5.93 2.46
C ALA A 141 -18.26 4.50 2.72
N GLN A 142 -19.22 4.28 3.64
CA GLN A 142 -19.76 2.94 3.87
C GLN A 142 -20.47 2.39 2.64
N VAL A 143 -21.24 3.22 1.93
CA VAL A 143 -21.87 2.82 0.67
C VAL A 143 -20.82 2.47 -0.39
N ARG A 144 -19.74 3.27 -0.51
CA ARG A 144 -18.62 2.94 -1.41
C ARG A 144 -17.93 1.63 -1.02
N GLN A 145 -17.75 1.35 0.26
CA GLN A 145 -17.24 0.06 0.73
C GLN A 145 -18.15 -1.08 0.27
N HIS A 146 -19.45 -0.98 0.49
CA HIS A 146 -20.39 -2.03 0.05
C HIS A 146 -20.42 -2.21 -1.48
N GLN A 147 -20.28 -1.13 -2.24
CA GLN A 147 -20.14 -1.20 -3.70
C GLN A 147 -18.86 -1.95 -4.09
N LEU A 148 -17.73 -1.65 -3.43
CA LEU A 148 -16.47 -2.33 -3.65
C LEU A 148 -16.55 -3.82 -3.28
N GLU A 149 -17.16 -4.17 -2.15
CA GLU A 149 -17.39 -5.57 -1.75
C GLU A 149 -18.23 -6.34 -2.78
N ASN A 150 -19.27 -5.70 -3.34
CA ASN A 150 -20.07 -6.30 -4.41
C ASN A 150 -19.29 -6.47 -5.71
N GLN A 151 -18.46 -5.48 -6.07
CA GLN A 151 -17.59 -5.54 -7.23
C GLN A 151 -16.58 -6.69 -7.10
N VAL A 152 -15.92 -6.81 -5.94
CA VAL A 152 -15.00 -7.92 -5.62
C VAL A 152 -15.69 -9.26 -5.76
N ARG A 153 -16.92 -9.40 -5.23
CA ARG A 153 -17.71 -10.64 -5.39
C ARG A 153 -17.88 -10.99 -6.86
N ILE A 154 -18.29 -10.04 -7.70
CA ILE A 154 -18.51 -10.28 -9.14
C ILE A 154 -17.21 -10.68 -9.83
N GLU A 155 -16.10 -9.99 -9.53
CA GLU A 155 -14.78 -10.29 -10.10
C GLU A 155 -14.32 -11.72 -9.79
N VAL A 156 -14.46 -12.17 -8.53
CA VAL A 156 -14.11 -13.54 -8.13
C VAL A 156 -14.96 -14.56 -8.88
N ARG A 157 -16.27 -14.30 -9.03
CA ARG A 157 -17.15 -15.20 -9.80
C ARG A 157 -16.72 -15.30 -11.25
N ASN A 158 -16.45 -14.15 -11.90
CA ASN A 158 -16.02 -14.10 -13.29
C ASN A 158 -14.68 -14.82 -13.48
N ALA A 159 -13.70 -14.56 -12.62
CA ALA A 159 -12.40 -15.23 -12.69
C ALA A 159 -12.53 -16.76 -12.55
N GLN A 160 -13.40 -17.25 -11.65
CA GLN A 160 -13.67 -18.69 -11.53
C GLN A 160 -14.29 -19.26 -12.82
N PHE A 161 -15.24 -18.55 -13.42
CA PHE A 161 -15.84 -18.96 -14.69
C PHE A 161 -14.80 -18.99 -15.82
N ASP A 162 -13.91 -18.01 -15.89
CA ASP A 162 -12.85 -17.93 -16.90
C ASP A 162 -11.88 -19.11 -16.77
N VAL A 163 -11.47 -19.49 -15.55
CA VAL A 163 -10.63 -20.68 -15.31
C VAL A 163 -11.33 -21.95 -15.81
N LYS A 164 -12.61 -22.13 -15.47
CA LYS A 164 -13.40 -23.29 -15.91
C LYS A 164 -13.56 -23.34 -17.43
N GLN A 165 -13.82 -22.19 -18.05
CA GLN A 165 -13.99 -22.07 -19.49
C GLN A 165 -12.68 -22.37 -20.23
N ASN A 166 -11.56 -21.79 -19.78
CA ASN A 166 -10.25 -22.00 -20.38
C ASN A 166 -9.77 -23.44 -20.20
N ARG A 167 -10.08 -24.09 -19.06
CA ARG A 167 -9.82 -25.51 -18.87
C ARG A 167 -10.54 -26.37 -19.91
N THR A 168 -11.81 -26.05 -20.17
CA THR A 168 -12.61 -26.73 -21.20
C THR A 168 -12.05 -26.48 -22.60
N ALA A 169 -11.59 -25.25 -22.87
CA ALA A 169 -10.93 -24.91 -24.13
C ALA A 169 -9.61 -25.67 -24.35
N VAL A 170 -8.81 -25.86 -23.29
CA VAL A 170 -7.60 -26.70 -23.35
C VAL A 170 -7.95 -28.15 -23.67
N GLN A 171 -8.99 -28.71 -23.02
CA GLN A 171 -9.45 -30.08 -23.29
C GLN A 171 -9.95 -30.26 -24.74
N ALA A 172 -10.65 -29.26 -25.28
CA ALA A 172 -11.09 -29.25 -26.67
C ALA A 172 -9.91 -29.16 -27.65
N ALA A 173 -8.95 -28.27 -27.37
CA ALA A 173 -7.74 -28.13 -28.18
C ALA A 173 -6.87 -29.39 -28.15
N GLN A 174 -6.78 -30.07 -27.00
CA GLN A 174 -6.07 -31.34 -26.88
C GLN A 174 -6.72 -32.42 -27.75
N SER A 175 -8.04 -32.57 -27.66
CA SER A 175 -8.80 -33.50 -28.50
C SER A 175 -8.62 -33.21 -30.00
N ALA A 176 -8.56 -31.93 -30.39
CA ALA A 176 -8.32 -31.53 -31.77
C ALA A 176 -6.92 -31.90 -32.27
N VAL A 177 -5.89 -31.74 -31.43
CA VAL A 177 -4.51 -32.18 -31.74
C VAL A 177 -4.46 -33.71 -31.87
N ASP A 178 -5.10 -34.43 -30.96
CA ASP A 178 -5.10 -35.90 -30.98
C ASP A 178 -5.81 -36.42 -32.25
N LEU A 179 -6.92 -35.80 -32.66
CA LEU A 179 -7.59 -36.11 -33.92
C LEU A 179 -6.70 -35.80 -35.12
N ALA A 180 -6.12 -34.60 -35.21
CA ALA A 180 -5.23 -34.22 -36.32
C ALA A 180 -4.03 -35.16 -36.44
N ARG A 181 -3.48 -35.63 -35.32
CA ARG A 181 -2.39 -36.60 -35.28
C ARG A 181 -2.83 -37.97 -35.81
N GLN A 182 -4.01 -38.44 -35.42
CA GLN A 182 -4.58 -39.70 -35.93
C GLN A 182 -4.87 -39.61 -37.43
N THR A 183 -5.40 -38.49 -37.92
CA THR A 183 -5.62 -38.26 -39.36
C THR A 183 -4.31 -38.29 -40.14
N LEU A 184 -3.28 -37.61 -39.66
CA LEU A 184 -1.96 -37.61 -40.30
C LEU A 184 -1.37 -39.03 -40.37
N ASP A 185 -1.45 -39.82 -39.30
CA ASP A 185 -0.97 -41.21 -39.30
C ASP A 185 -1.76 -42.09 -40.27
N ALA A 186 -3.09 -41.95 -40.29
CA ALA A 186 -3.96 -42.69 -41.21
C ALA A 186 -3.65 -42.37 -42.68
N ASP A 187 -3.43 -41.10 -43.01
CA ASP A 187 -3.13 -40.70 -44.39
C ASP A 187 -1.69 -41.06 -44.78
N GLN A 188 -0.73 -41.03 -43.84
CA GLN A 188 0.61 -41.60 -44.06
C GLN A 188 0.55 -43.09 -44.41
N GLN A 189 -0.34 -43.86 -43.77
CA GLN A 189 -0.55 -45.27 -44.11
C GLN A 189 -1.20 -45.42 -45.49
N LYS A 190 -2.20 -44.59 -45.84
CA LYS A 190 -2.81 -44.58 -47.18
C LYS A 190 -1.81 -44.22 -48.28
N LEU A 191 -0.82 -43.37 -48.00
CA LEU A 191 0.19 -42.98 -48.99
C LEU A 191 1.07 -44.18 -49.37
N LYS A 192 1.40 -45.04 -48.39
CA LYS A 192 2.19 -46.27 -48.62
C LYS A 192 1.51 -47.25 -49.57
N VAL A 193 0.17 -47.22 -49.64
CA VAL A 193 -0.65 -48.05 -50.54
C VAL A 193 -1.16 -47.29 -51.77
N GLY A 194 -0.69 -46.06 -52.00
CA GLY A 194 -1.04 -45.26 -53.17
C GLY A 194 -2.46 -44.67 -53.18
N LEU A 195 -3.14 -44.61 -52.04
CA LEU A 195 -4.53 -44.13 -51.90
C LEU A 195 -4.65 -42.64 -51.54
N THR A 196 -3.54 -41.93 -51.31
CA THR A 196 -3.51 -40.48 -51.08
C THR A 196 -2.28 -39.85 -51.74
N THR A 197 -2.15 -38.54 -51.67
CA THR A 197 -1.06 -37.78 -52.30
C THR A 197 -0.13 -37.15 -51.25
N GLN A 198 1.11 -36.86 -51.64
CA GLN A 198 2.06 -36.15 -50.78
C GLN A 198 1.57 -34.76 -50.37
N VAL A 199 0.77 -34.10 -51.22
CA VAL A 199 0.17 -32.78 -50.95
C VAL A 199 -0.81 -32.88 -49.78
N THR A 200 -1.61 -33.95 -49.72
CA THR A 200 -2.54 -34.21 -48.60
C THR A 200 -1.79 -34.35 -47.27
N ILE A 201 -0.68 -35.11 -47.24
CA ILE A 201 0.15 -35.24 -46.03
C ILE A 201 0.69 -33.90 -45.55
N LEU A 202 1.12 -33.02 -46.47
CA LEU A 202 1.59 -31.69 -46.10
C LEU A 202 0.48 -30.81 -45.53
N GLN A 203 -0.74 -30.94 -46.06
CA GLN A 203 -1.92 -30.25 -45.52
C GLN A 203 -2.30 -30.77 -44.12
N ASP A 204 -2.25 -32.08 -43.89
CA ASP A 204 -2.50 -32.67 -42.58
C ASP A 204 -1.44 -32.28 -41.56
N ALA A 205 -0.16 -32.27 -41.96
CA ALA A 205 0.95 -31.81 -41.11
C ALA A 205 0.82 -30.33 -40.76
N ALA A 206 0.38 -29.48 -41.70
CA ALA A 206 0.09 -28.08 -41.43
C ALA A 206 -1.11 -27.90 -40.47
N THR A 207 -2.14 -28.75 -40.60
CA THR A 207 -3.30 -28.77 -39.70
C THR A 207 -2.90 -29.18 -38.29
N LEU A 208 -2.09 -30.24 -38.14
CA LEU A 208 -1.53 -30.67 -36.84
C LEU A 208 -0.71 -29.55 -36.20
N THR A 209 0.19 -28.92 -36.96
CA THR A 209 1.03 -27.82 -36.46
C THR A 209 0.18 -26.64 -35.97
N THR A 210 -0.88 -26.30 -36.71
CA THR A 210 -1.83 -25.26 -36.31
C THR A 210 -2.58 -25.65 -35.04
N GLY A 211 -3.01 -26.91 -34.93
CA GLY A 211 -3.64 -27.46 -33.73
C GLY A 211 -2.72 -27.39 -32.50
N GLU A 212 -1.45 -27.76 -32.65
CA GLU A 212 -0.46 -27.70 -31.58
C GLU A 212 -0.20 -26.25 -31.12
N SER A 213 -0.13 -25.29 -32.05
CA SER A 213 -0.05 -23.87 -31.72
C SER A 213 -1.28 -23.36 -30.96
N ASN A 214 -2.48 -23.80 -31.36
CA ASN A 214 -3.73 -23.46 -30.66
C ASN A 214 -3.78 -24.07 -29.26
N LEU A 215 -3.29 -25.30 -29.07
CA LEU A 215 -3.19 -25.95 -27.76
C LEU A 215 -2.26 -25.18 -26.82
N VAL A 216 -1.07 -24.77 -27.29
CA VAL A 216 -0.14 -23.97 -26.49
C VAL A 216 -0.78 -22.64 -26.08
N SER A 217 -1.47 -21.98 -27.01
CA SER A 217 -2.17 -20.72 -26.75
C SER A 217 -3.31 -20.90 -25.73
N ALA A 218 -4.08 -21.99 -25.83
CA ALA A 218 -5.14 -22.32 -24.87
C ALA A 218 -4.58 -22.60 -23.47
N LYS A 219 -3.44 -23.32 -23.37
CA LYS A 219 -2.76 -23.57 -22.09
C LYS A 219 -2.30 -22.27 -21.44
N ALA A 220 -1.68 -21.37 -22.22
CA ALA A 220 -1.27 -20.06 -21.72
C ALA A 220 -2.46 -19.22 -21.24
N ALA A 221 -3.60 -19.26 -21.93
CA ALA A 221 -4.83 -18.60 -21.51
C ALA A 221 -5.38 -19.18 -20.19
N TYR A 222 -5.32 -20.50 -20.01
CA TYR A 222 -5.70 -21.16 -18.75
C TYR A 222 -4.83 -20.70 -17.57
N GLU A 223 -3.51 -20.72 -17.69
CA GLU A 223 -2.63 -20.25 -16.61
C GLU A 223 -2.85 -18.75 -16.32
N LYS A 224 -3.06 -17.93 -17.35
CA LYS A 224 -3.43 -16.53 -17.15
C LYS A 224 -4.72 -16.41 -16.33
N SER A 225 -5.78 -17.14 -16.67
CA SER A 225 -7.03 -17.08 -15.90
C SER A 225 -6.85 -17.51 -14.46
N ARG A 226 -5.92 -18.42 -14.18
CA ARG A 226 -5.63 -18.88 -12.83
C ARG A 226 -4.88 -17.83 -12.00
N LEU A 227 -3.91 -17.15 -12.60
CA LEU A 227 -3.27 -15.98 -11.99
C LEU A 227 -4.27 -14.84 -11.75
N GLU A 228 -5.22 -14.63 -12.66
CA GLU A 228 -6.31 -13.66 -12.45
C GLU A 228 -7.24 -14.07 -11.31
N LEU A 229 -7.51 -15.37 -11.13
CA LEU A 229 -8.26 -15.87 -9.98
C LEU A 229 -7.51 -15.61 -8.67
N ASP A 230 -6.22 -15.92 -8.61
CA ASP A 230 -5.37 -15.65 -7.44
C ASP A 230 -5.25 -14.15 -7.14
N ARG A 231 -5.19 -13.31 -8.18
CA ARG A 231 -5.28 -11.85 -8.04
C ARG A 231 -6.64 -11.45 -7.48
N ALA A 232 -7.72 -12.05 -7.98
CA ALA A 232 -9.06 -11.73 -7.56
C ALA A 232 -9.38 -12.20 -6.13
N THR A 233 -8.70 -13.22 -5.61
CA THR A 233 -8.81 -13.66 -4.21
C THR A 233 -7.83 -12.93 -3.29
N GLY A 234 -6.89 -12.15 -3.84
CA GLY A 234 -5.84 -11.48 -3.07
C GLY A 234 -4.73 -12.41 -2.58
N LEU A 235 -4.70 -13.66 -3.04
CA LEU A 235 -3.72 -14.68 -2.66
C LEU A 235 -2.51 -14.74 -3.61
N LEU A 236 -2.51 -13.93 -4.68
CA LEU A 236 -1.46 -13.95 -5.71
C LEU A 236 -0.04 -13.85 -5.14
N LEU A 237 0.19 -12.92 -4.20
CA LEU A 237 1.51 -12.73 -3.60
C LEU A 237 1.90 -13.91 -2.70
N GLU A 238 0.95 -14.43 -1.93
CA GLU A 238 1.16 -15.57 -1.04
C GLU A 238 1.47 -16.85 -1.83
N HIS A 239 0.71 -17.13 -2.89
CA HIS A 239 0.97 -18.25 -3.80
C HIS A 239 2.29 -18.10 -4.57
N ALA A 240 2.71 -16.86 -4.86
CA ALA A 240 4.01 -16.59 -5.47
C ALA A 240 5.18 -16.63 -4.47
N GLY A 241 4.92 -16.80 -3.17
CA GLY A 241 5.93 -16.78 -2.11
C GLY A 241 6.54 -15.39 -1.87
N ILE A 242 5.82 -14.32 -2.21
CA ILE A 242 6.26 -12.93 -2.04
C ILE A 242 5.67 -12.38 -0.75
N ASP A 243 6.51 -12.24 0.29
CA ASP A 243 6.13 -11.57 1.53
C ASP A 243 6.49 -10.07 1.49
N ILE A 244 5.46 -9.23 1.64
CA ILE A 244 5.61 -7.76 1.68
C ILE A 244 6.38 -7.32 2.94
N ALA A 245 6.26 -8.07 4.04
CA ALA A 245 6.95 -7.79 5.30
C ALA A 245 8.48 -8.00 5.20
N ASP A 246 8.90 -8.94 4.37
CA ASP A 246 10.32 -9.18 4.06
C ASP A 246 10.90 -8.06 3.20
N ALA A 247 10.14 -7.64 2.18
CA ALA A 247 10.51 -6.52 1.31
C ALA A 247 10.66 -5.20 2.10
N THR A 248 9.79 -4.94 3.08
CA THR A 248 9.88 -3.73 3.94
C THR A 248 11.07 -3.77 4.91
N ARG A 249 11.53 -4.97 5.30
CA ARG A 249 12.72 -5.16 6.16
C ARG A 249 14.03 -5.21 5.38
N GLY A 250 13.98 -5.16 4.04
CA GLY A 250 15.15 -5.23 3.17
C GLY A 250 15.87 -6.58 3.18
N GLN A 251 15.20 -7.65 3.63
CA GLN A 251 15.74 -9.00 3.68
C GLN A 251 14.81 -9.95 2.92
N VAL A 252 15.28 -10.49 1.79
CA VAL A 252 14.55 -11.50 1.01
C VAL A 252 14.92 -12.87 1.54
N THR A 253 14.03 -13.50 2.32
CA THR A 253 14.33 -14.80 2.95
C THR A 253 14.01 -16.01 2.05
N HIS A 254 13.24 -15.81 0.97
CA HIS A 254 12.85 -16.83 -0.01
C HIS A 254 12.74 -16.22 -1.42
N LEU A 255 13.15 -16.97 -2.45
CA LEU A 255 12.93 -16.57 -3.85
C LEU A 255 11.45 -16.76 -4.25
N PRO A 256 10.88 -15.88 -5.09
CA PRO A 256 9.52 -16.06 -5.61
C PRO A 256 9.39 -17.38 -6.36
N ASN A 257 8.37 -18.17 -6.02
CA ASN A 257 8.06 -19.42 -6.71
C ASN A 257 6.76 -19.21 -7.50
N VAL A 258 6.86 -19.03 -8.81
CA VAL A 258 5.68 -18.95 -9.67
C VAL A 258 5.20 -20.37 -9.96
N PRO A 259 4.01 -20.76 -9.50
CA PRO A 259 3.51 -22.10 -9.74
C PRO A 259 3.45 -22.39 -11.25
N TYR A 260 3.80 -23.62 -11.66
CA TYR A 260 3.66 -24.15 -13.04
C TYR A 260 4.62 -23.62 -14.10
N VAL A 261 5.58 -22.78 -13.73
CA VAL A 261 6.74 -22.45 -14.57
C VAL A 261 7.93 -23.28 -14.08
N ALA A 262 8.20 -24.41 -14.73
CA ALA A 262 9.42 -25.17 -14.43
C ALA A 262 10.65 -24.30 -14.76
N PRO A 263 11.58 -24.09 -13.80
CA PRO A 263 12.86 -23.48 -14.10
C PRO A 263 13.57 -24.28 -15.18
N ARG A 264 14.14 -23.56 -16.13
CA ARG A 264 14.99 -24.12 -17.16
C ARG A 264 16.09 -24.98 -16.51
N PRO A 265 16.21 -26.29 -16.80
CA PRO A 265 17.16 -27.18 -16.14
C PRO A 265 18.64 -26.77 -16.28
N ASP A 266 18.93 -25.95 -17.29
CA ASP A 266 20.25 -25.50 -17.71
C ASP A 266 20.70 -24.15 -17.13
N VAL A 267 20.00 -23.61 -16.12
CA VAL A 267 20.47 -22.43 -15.36
C VAL A 267 20.98 -22.87 -14.00
N GLN A 268 22.31 -22.98 -13.86
CA GLN A 268 22.98 -23.06 -12.56
C GLN A 268 22.63 -21.81 -11.72
N PRO A 269 22.25 -21.97 -10.44
CA PRO A 269 21.88 -20.86 -9.57
C PRO A 269 23.12 -20.12 -9.06
N ASP A 270 23.82 -19.41 -9.94
CA ASP A 270 24.91 -18.51 -9.55
C ASP A 270 24.39 -17.07 -9.50
N ALA A 271 23.75 -16.71 -8.38
CA ALA A 271 23.67 -15.33 -7.90
C ALA A 271 23.15 -15.31 -6.45
N GLN A 272 24.01 -15.68 -5.50
CA GLN A 272 23.88 -15.08 -4.17
C GLN A 272 24.10 -13.56 -4.32
N PRO A 273 23.23 -12.69 -3.80
CA PRO A 273 23.50 -11.26 -3.81
C PRO A 273 24.71 -10.98 -2.94
N SER A 274 25.84 -10.63 -3.58
CA SER A 274 27.02 -10.12 -2.90
C SER A 274 26.65 -8.82 -2.18
N ALA A 275 26.85 -8.81 -0.86
CA ALA A 275 26.71 -7.63 -0.01
C ALA A 275 27.52 -6.44 -0.59
N PRO A 276 27.02 -5.19 -0.48
CA PRO A 276 27.79 -4.03 -0.90
C PRO A 276 29.02 -3.88 0.02
N SER A 277 30.20 -4.17 -0.53
CA SER A 277 31.47 -3.92 0.15
C SER A 277 31.69 -2.43 0.29
N ALA A 278 31.55 -1.93 1.52
CA ALA A 278 32.04 -0.63 1.92
C ALA A 278 33.58 -0.67 1.99
N SER A 279 34.24 0.11 1.14
CA SER A 279 35.64 0.49 1.35
C SER A 279 35.81 1.99 1.10
N ILE A 280 35.64 2.76 2.17
CA ILE A 280 36.19 4.12 2.25
C ILE A 280 37.68 3.93 2.60
N GLN A 281 38.58 4.18 1.63
CA GLN A 281 40.02 4.27 1.91
C GLN A 281 40.35 5.65 2.52
N PRO A 282 41.18 5.72 3.56
CA PRO A 282 41.71 6.98 4.07
C PRO A 282 42.88 7.45 3.20
N GLY A 283 42.82 8.69 2.74
CA GLY A 283 43.91 9.34 2.01
C GLY A 283 45.05 9.80 2.93
N GLN A 284 46.22 9.22 2.73
CA GLN A 284 47.58 9.72 3.05
C GLN A 284 48.48 9.13 1.96
N SER A 285 49.54 9.71 1.39
CA SER A 285 50.34 10.94 1.44
C SER A 285 51.09 10.95 0.07
N GLY A 286 51.60 11.98 -0.58
CA GLY A 286 52.38 13.15 -0.20
C GLY A 286 53.42 13.40 -1.31
N GLY A 287 53.89 14.65 -1.46
CA GLY A 287 55.18 14.97 -2.10
C GLY A 287 55.18 15.29 -3.60
N GLN A 288 55.13 16.59 -3.92
CA GLN A 288 56.24 17.35 -4.52
C GLN A 288 56.06 18.84 -4.20
#